data_AF-A0A433TNA8-F1
#
_entry.id   AF-A0A433TNA8-F1
#
_cell.length_a   1.000
_cell.length_b   1.000
_cell.length_c   1.000
_cell.angle_alpha   90.00
_cell.angle_beta   90.00
_cell.angle_gamma   90.00
#
_symmetry.space_group_name_H-M   'P 1'
#
loop_
_entity.id
_entity.type
_entity.pdbx_description
1 polymer ?
#
loop_
_entity_poly.entity_id
_entity_poly.type
_entity_poly.pdbx_seq_one_letter_code
_entity_poly.pdbx_strand_id
1 'polypeptide(L)'
;EGSTRALLAFEDLLPAGGGEYTQLFSGFTPPDVPVLIDDSRTFTCVIEGDPHVRQVDSRRHVDLYEVGTFTAYESTRRDFQVQIRTWPCTRRQVSCVCGVTVREGNDVIRINQCDQIQNIYASPVVSVANQLHPGTEIKRSGDGKKIEVLLASGSSIKISSRWNMMTLSITTPGTDR
;
A
#
# COMPACT_ATOMS: atom_id res chain seq x y z
N GLU A 1 11.24 3.48 -21.46
CA GLU A 1 11.45 2.05 -21.15
C GLU A 1 12.86 1.72 -21.56
N GLY A 2 13.67 1.38 -20.58
CA GLY A 2 15.08 1.10 -20.78
C GLY A 2 15.68 0.65 -19.45
N SER A 3 16.20 -0.58 -19.43
CA SER A 3 16.85 -1.13 -18.25
C SER A 3 18.20 -0.45 -18.06
N THR A 4 18.39 0.24 -16.94
CA THR A 4 19.66 0.89 -16.59
C THR A 4 20.37 0.07 -15.53
N ARG A 5 21.68 -0.12 -15.68
CA ARG A 5 22.51 -0.71 -14.63
C ARG A 5 22.93 0.39 -13.67
N ALA A 6 22.65 0.19 -12.39
CA ALA A 6 23.15 1.05 -11.32
C ALA A 6 23.92 0.21 -10.30
N LEU A 7 24.75 0.87 -9.50
CA LEU A 7 25.41 0.27 -8.35
C LEU A 7 24.72 0.78 -7.09
N LEU A 8 24.29 -0.14 -6.25
CA LEU A 8 23.83 0.18 -4.91
C LEU A 8 25.07 0.17 -4.01
N ALA A 9 25.56 1.36 -3.70
CA ALA A 9 26.71 1.55 -2.82
C ALA A 9 26.25 1.55 -1.37
N PHE A 10 27.01 0.88 -0.51
CA PHE A 10 26.73 0.80 0.92
C PHE A 10 27.70 1.72 1.67
N GLU A 11 27.19 2.33 2.74
CA GLU A 11 28.05 2.99 3.72
C GLU A 11 28.66 1.94 4.67
N ASP A 12 29.68 2.36 5.43
CA ASP A 12 30.30 1.52 6.44
C ASP A 12 29.28 1.01 7.46
N LEU A 13 29.37 -0.29 7.78
CA LEU A 13 28.53 -0.87 8.81
C LEU A 13 28.86 -0.24 10.17
N LEU A 14 27.86 0.37 10.80
CA LEU A 14 27.98 0.90 12.15
C LEU A 14 27.80 -0.22 13.18
N PRO A 15 28.76 -0.45 14.09
CA PRO A 15 28.59 -1.37 15.20
C PRO A 15 27.37 -1.01 16.06
N ALA A 16 26.49 -1.98 16.30
CA ALA A 16 25.34 -1.83 17.20
C ALA A 16 25.26 -3.03 18.17
N GLY A 17 25.01 -2.75 19.45
CA GLY A 17 24.89 -3.76 20.52
C GLY A 17 26.09 -3.83 21.47
N GLY A 18 26.15 -4.89 22.28
CA GLY A 18 27.22 -5.18 23.24
C GLY A 18 27.66 -6.65 23.16
N GLY A 19 28.92 -6.94 23.50
CA GLY A 19 29.51 -8.29 23.45
C GLY A 19 30.94 -8.31 22.88
N GLU A 20 31.65 -9.44 23.04
CA GLU A 20 33.05 -9.62 22.63
C GLU A 20 33.31 -9.40 21.12
N TYR A 21 32.28 -9.50 20.28
CA TYR A 21 32.39 -9.38 18.82
C TYR A 21 31.81 -8.09 18.24
N THR A 22 31.60 -7.07 19.07
CA THR A 22 31.03 -5.78 18.65
C THR A 22 31.85 -5.06 17.58
N GLN A 23 33.16 -5.35 17.47
CA GLN A 23 34.03 -4.71 16.49
C GLN A 23 34.33 -5.55 15.24
N LEU A 24 33.72 -6.73 15.08
CA LEU A 24 34.04 -7.66 13.99
C LEU A 24 33.88 -7.04 12.59
N PHE A 25 32.92 -6.12 12.44
CA PHE A 25 32.64 -5.41 11.19
C PHE A 25 33.04 -3.93 11.22
N SER A 26 33.89 -3.53 12.17
CA SER A 26 34.34 -2.14 12.25
C SER A 26 35.15 -1.76 11.00
N GLY A 27 34.71 -0.71 10.31
CA GLY A 27 35.32 -0.27 9.05
C GLY A 27 35.07 -1.21 7.86
N PHE A 28 34.12 -2.14 7.98
CA PHE A 28 33.69 -2.97 6.86
C PHE A 28 32.62 -2.25 6.03
N THR A 29 32.94 -1.99 4.77
CA THR A 29 32.00 -1.55 3.74
C THR A 29 31.56 -2.76 2.92
N PRO A 30 30.26 -3.10 2.87
CA PRO A 30 29.77 -4.12 1.96
C PRO A 30 30.11 -3.76 0.50
N PRO A 31 30.43 -4.75 -0.35
CA PRO A 31 30.73 -4.48 -1.75
C PRO A 31 29.49 -3.96 -2.49
N ASP A 32 29.71 -3.06 -3.44
CA ASP A 32 28.66 -2.53 -4.31
C ASP A 32 27.92 -3.66 -5.02
N VAL A 33 26.59 -3.60 -4.99
CA VAL A 33 25.75 -4.60 -5.65
C VAL A 33 25.24 -4.03 -6.98
N PRO A 34 25.52 -4.67 -8.12
CA PRO A 34 24.93 -4.27 -9.38
C PRO A 34 23.44 -4.57 -9.38
N VAL A 35 22.64 -3.54 -9.64
CA VAL A 35 21.18 -3.64 -9.75
C VAL A 35 20.73 -3.27 -11.15
N LEU A 36 19.70 -3.97 -11.63
CA LEU A 36 19.00 -3.63 -12.85
C LEU A 36 17.80 -2.76 -12.47
N ILE A 37 17.79 -1.52 -12.92
CA ILE A 37 16.65 -0.62 -12.78
C ILE A 37 15.82 -0.75 -14.04
N ASP A 38 14.59 -1.24 -13.91
CA ASP A 38 13.62 -1.24 -15.01
C ASP A 38 12.69 -0.04 -14.88
N ASP A 39 12.88 0.96 -15.75
CA ASP A 39 12.02 2.14 -15.80
C ASP A 39 10.74 1.81 -16.56
N SER A 40 9.76 1.31 -15.79
CA SER A 40 8.42 1.01 -16.26
C SER A 40 7.47 2.17 -15.97
N ARG A 41 6.58 2.48 -16.91
CA ARG A 41 5.52 3.47 -16.66
C ARG A 41 4.70 3.01 -15.46
N THR A 42 4.42 3.88 -14.51
CA THR A 42 3.50 3.55 -13.41
C THR A 42 2.16 4.22 -13.62
N PHE A 43 1.09 3.54 -13.22
CA PHE A 43 -0.26 4.07 -13.21
C PHE A 43 -0.74 4.26 -11.78
N THR A 44 -1.50 5.33 -11.52
CA THR A 44 -2.02 5.62 -10.18
C THR A 44 -3.52 5.88 -10.20
N CYS A 45 -4.26 5.13 -9.37
CA CYS A 45 -5.67 5.37 -9.02
C CYS A 45 -5.75 6.08 -7.67
N VAL A 46 -6.66 7.03 -7.51
CA VAL A 46 -6.92 7.65 -6.20
C VAL A 46 -8.40 7.58 -5.90
N ILE A 47 -8.78 7.06 -4.74
CA ILE A 47 -10.13 7.11 -4.21
C ILE A 47 -10.09 8.00 -2.98
N GLU A 48 -10.69 9.17 -3.12
CA GLU A 48 -10.83 10.12 -2.03
C GLU A 48 -11.91 9.61 -1.07
N GLY A 49 -11.66 9.76 0.24
CA GLY A 49 -12.44 9.08 1.28
C GLY A 49 -13.93 9.39 1.28
N ASP A 50 -14.35 10.48 0.63
CA ASP A 50 -15.71 10.92 0.37
C ASP A 50 -15.91 11.21 -1.12
N PRO A 51 -17.09 10.89 -1.67
CA PRO A 51 -17.35 9.72 -2.54
C PRO A 51 -16.54 9.69 -3.87
N HIS A 52 -15.62 10.61 -4.09
CA HIS A 52 -14.95 10.86 -5.36
C HIS A 52 -13.86 9.82 -5.65
N VAL A 53 -14.05 9.09 -6.74
CA VAL A 53 -13.09 8.17 -7.33
C VAL A 53 -12.43 8.84 -8.53
N ARG A 54 -11.11 8.94 -8.54
CA ARG A 54 -10.31 9.31 -9.72
C ARG A 54 -9.81 8.03 -10.38
N GLN A 55 -10.30 7.78 -11.59
CA GLN A 55 -9.92 6.59 -12.35
C GLN A 55 -8.44 6.64 -12.78
N VAL A 56 -7.85 5.45 -12.91
CA VAL A 56 -6.53 5.25 -13.51
C VAL A 56 -6.50 5.85 -14.92
N ASP A 57 -5.58 6.79 -15.16
CA ASP A 57 -5.31 7.45 -16.45
C ASP A 57 -6.39 8.33 -17.05
N SER A 58 -7.45 8.65 -16.30
CA SER A 58 -8.48 9.56 -16.77
C SER A 58 -8.64 10.73 -15.81
N ARG A 59 -8.88 11.94 -16.37
CA ARG A 59 -9.33 13.10 -15.59
C ARG A 59 -10.81 12.99 -15.17
N ARG A 60 -11.45 11.83 -15.37
CA ARG A 60 -12.85 11.64 -15.01
C ARG A 60 -12.95 11.32 -13.53
N HIS A 61 -13.82 12.07 -12.87
CA HIS A 61 -14.25 11.83 -11.51
C HIS A 61 -15.57 11.07 -11.56
N VAL A 62 -15.68 10.03 -10.76
CA VAL A 62 -16.92 9.29 -10.55
C VAL A 62 -17.24 9.32 -9.07
N ASP A 63 -18.49 9.59 -8.73
CA ASP A 63 -18.92 9.58 -7.33
C ASP A 63 -19.52 8.21 -6.99
N LEU A 64 -19.01 7.58 -5.93
CA LEU A 64 -19.52 6.34 -5.37
C LEU A 64 -20.43 6.65 -4.19
N TYR A 65 -21.72 6.88 -4.46
CA TYR A 65 -22.72 7.12 -3.41
C TYR A 65 -23.25 5.82 -2.77
N GLU A 66 -23.01 4.68 -3.40
CA GLU A 66 -23.54 3.39 -2.95
C GLU A 66 -22.76 2.77 -1.79
N VAL A 67 -23.50 2.19 -0.85
CA VAL A 67 -22.94 1.42 0.28
C VAL A 67 -22.80 -0.03 -0.13
N GLY A 68 -21.58 -0.55 -0.10
CA GLY A 68 -21.34 -1.93 -0.52
C GLY A 68 -19.87 -2.31 -0.52
N THR A 69 -19.58 -3.37 -1.26
CA THR A 69 -18.22 -3.82 -1.53
C THR A 69 -17.98 -3.78 -3.03
N PHE A 70 -16.87 -3.16 -3.43
CA PHE A 70 -16.56 -2.87 -4.81
C PHE A 70 -15.11 -3.22 -5.10
N THR A 71 -14.84 -3.63 -6.34
CA THR A 71 -13.48 -3.78 -6.84
C THR A 71 -12.96 -2.40 -7.25
N ALA A 72 -11.96 -1.89 -6.52
CA ALA A 72 -11.30 -0.62 -6.82
C ALA A 72 -10.24 -0.76 -7.91
N TYR A 73 -9.60 -1.93 -7.99
CA TYR A 73 -8.61 -2.25 -9.00
C TYR A 73 -8.55 -3.77 -9.21
N GLU A 74 -8.34 -4.19 -10.45
CA GLU A 74 -8.10 -5.58 -10.82
C GLU A 74 -7.13 -5.62 -12.00
N SER A 75 -6.04 -6.38 -11.87
CA SER A 75 -5.13 -6.61 -12.98
C SER A 75 -5.66 -7.74 -13.88
N THR A 76 -5.51 -7.58 -15.18
CA THR A 76 -5.83 -8.62 -16.18
C THR A 76 -4.66 -9.56 -16.45
N ARG A 77 -3.48 -9.29 -15.87
CA ARG A 77 -2.22 -9.97 -16.18
C ARG A 77 -1.74 -10.91 -15.09
N ARG A 78 -2.21 -10.71 -13.86
CA ARG A 78 -1.80 -11.45 -12.67
C ARG A 78 -2.91 -11.43 -11.63
N ASP A 79 -2.82 -12.32 -10.65
CA ASP A 79 -3.78 -12.44 -9.55
C ASP A 79 -3.65 -11.28 -8.57
N PHE A 80 -4.01 -10.07 -9.01
CA PHE A 80 -3.92 -8.85 -8.22
C PHE A 80 -5.23 -8.08 -8.24
N GLN A 81 -5.82 -7.89 -7.07
CA GLN A 81 -7.09 -7.21 -6.88
C GLN A 81 -7.08 -6.37 -5.61
N VAL A 82 -7.67 -5.18 -5.69
CA VAL A 82 -7.95 -4.32 -4.54
C VAL A 82 -9.45 -4.12 -4.45
N GLN A 83 -10.01 -4.51 -3.31
CA GLN A 83 -11.42 -4.30 -2.99
C GLN A 83 -11.57 -3.23 -1.92
N ILE A 84 -12.64 -2.46 -2.00
CA ILE A 84 -13.04 -1.48 -1.01
C ILE A 84 -14.41 -1.83 -0.45
N ARG A 85 -14.64 -1.48 0.82
CA ARG A 85 -15.94 -1.51 1.45
C ARG A 85 -16.31 -0.11 1.89
N THR A 86 -17.53 0.30 1.57
CA THR A 86 -18.07 1.61 1.92
C THR A 86 -19.13 1.51 3.02
N TRP A 87 -19.34 2.60 3.75
CA TRP A 87 -20.39 2.77 4.75
C TRP A 87 -21.02 4.17 4.65
N PRO A 88 -22.19 4.42 5.30
CA PRO A 88 -22.76 5.76 5.36
C PRO A 88 -21.88 6.69 6.19
N CYS A 89 -21.37 7.74 5.55
CA CYS A 89 -20.43 8.67 6.18
C CYS A 89 -21.14 9.79 6.95
N THR A 90 -22.27 10.25 6.42
CA THR A 90 -23.17 11.23 7.03
C THR A 90 -24.56 10.61 7.14
N ARG A 91 -25.60 11.40 7.45
CA ARG A 91 -27.01 10.95 7.50
C ARG A 91 -27.56 10.59 6.10
N ARG A 92 -26.92 9.60 5.44
CA ARG A 92 -27.36 8.83 4.27
C ARG A 92 -27.26 9.48 2.89
N GLN A 93 -26.46 10.53 2.72
CA GLN A 93 -26.27 11.15 1.39
C GLN A 93 -24.94 10.79 0.72
N VAL A 94 -23.94 10.34 1.48
CA VAL A 94 -22.58 10.08 0.98
C VAL A 94 -22.06 8.78 1.54
N SER A 95 -21.42 7.97 0.69
CA SER A 95 -20.66 6.80 1.10
C SER A 95 -19.19 7.16 1.30
N CYS A 96 -18.56 6.53 2.29
CA CYS A 96 -17.12 6.64 2.51
C CYS A 96 -16.48 5.27 2.60
N VAL A 97 -15.22 5.17 2.18
CA VAL A 97 -14.45 3.94 2.34
C VAL A 97 -14.16 3.70 3.83
N CYS A 98 -14.53 2.52 4.32
CA CYS A 98 -14.28 2.05 5.67
C CYS A 98 -13.42 0.79 5.72
N GLY A 99 -13.24 0.10 4.60
CA GLY A 99 -12.41 -1.11 4.54
C GLY A 99 -11.69 -1.23 3.21
N VAL A 100 -10.49 -1.79 3.23
CA VAL A 100 -9.71 -2.15 2.04
C VAL A 100 -9.21 -3.58 2.18
N THR A 101 -9.31 -4.37 1.12
CA THR A 101 -8.66 -5.68 1.01
C THR A 101 -7.76 -5.68 -0.21
N VAL A 102 -6.49 -5.97 -0.01
CA VAL A 102 -5.48 -6.13 -1.06
C VAL A 102 -5.18 -7.60 -1.20
N ARG A 103 -5.23 -8.12 -2.42
CA ARG A 103 -4.83 -9.49 -2.75
C ARG A 103 -3.82 -9.50 -3.87
N GLU A 104 -2.67 -10.12 -3.66
CA GLU A 104 -1.70 -10.48 -4.69
C GLU A 104 -1.31 -11.96 -4.53
N GLY A 105 -1.77 -12.81 -5.45
CA GLY A 105 -1.63 -14.26 -5.30
C GLY A 105 -2.29 -14.76 -4.01
N ASN A 106 -1.47 -15.27 -3.07
CA ASN A 106 -1.92 -15.73 -1.74
C ASN A 106 -1.74 -14.69 -0.62
N ASP A 107 -1.10 -13.55 -0.91
CA ASP A 107 -1.01 -12.43 0.03
C ASP A 107 -2.37 -11.76 0.09
N VAL A 108 -3.05 -11.86 1.23
CA VAL A 108 -4.34 -11.21 1.46
C VAL A 108 -4.24 -10.35 2.70
N ILE A 109 -4.27 -9.04 2.49
CA ILE A 109 -4.10 -8.01 3.52
C ILE A 109 -5.41 -7.24 3.65
N ARG A 110 -5.95 -7.16 4.86
CA ARG A 110 -7.20 -6.49 5.18
C ARG A 110 -6.94 -5.32 6.11
N ILE A 111 -7.48 -4.17 5.75
CA ILE A 111 -7.37 -2.92 6.50
C ILE A 111 -8.80 -2.46 6.80
N ASN A 112 -9.20 -2.58 8.06
CA ASN A 112 -10.58 -2.45 8.49
C ASN A 112 -10.78 -1.31 9.48
N GLN A 113 -11.69 -0.40 9.15
CA GLN A 113 -12.21 0.65 10.02
C GLN A 113 -13.75 0.62 10.08
N CYS A 114 -14.41 -0.31 9.38
CA CYS A 114 -15.88 -0.40 9.29
C CYS A 114 -16.58 -0.68 10.62
N ASP A 115 -15.86 -1.24 11.60
CA ASP A 115 -16.41 -1.55 12.93
C ASP A 115 -16.12 -0.42 13.95
N GLN A 116 -15.48 0.67 13.51
CA GLN A 116 -15.01 1.75 14.37
C GLN A 116 -15.88 3.02 14.25
N ILE A 117 -17.16 2.89 13.88
CA ILE A 117 -18.04 4.07 13.66
C ILE A 117 -18.21 4.95 14.90
N GLN A 118 -18.17 4.33 16.09
CA GLN A 118 -18.24 5.03 17.37
C GLN A 118 -16.87 5.51 17.87
N ASN A 119 -15.78 5.08 17.22
CA ASN A 119 -14.41 5.44 17.55
C ASN A 119 -13.66 5.90 16.30
N ILE A 120 -14.14 6.99 15.71
CA ILE A 120 -13.62 7.58 14.46
C ILE A 120 -12.16 8.06 14.58
N TYR A 121 -11.61 8.11 15.80
CA TYR A 121 -10.20 8.45 16.03
C TYR A 121 -9.31 7.22 16.16
N ALA A 122 -9.87 6.01 16.23
CA ALA A 122 -9.08 4.77 16.24
C ALA A 122 -8.32 4.57 14.92
N SER A 123 -7.14 3.96 15.03
CA SER A 123 -6.36 3.56 13.86
C SER A 123 -6.97 2.31 13.23
N PRO A 124 -6.96 2.17 11.89
CA PRO A 124 -7.53 1.00 11.22
C PRO A 124 -6.91 -0.30 11.70
N VAL A 125 -7.67 -1.38 11.78
CA VAL A 125 -7.13 -2.70 12.11
C VAL A 125 -6.53 -3.32 10.86
N VAL A 126 -5.27 -3.74 10.94
CA VAL A 126 -4.59 -4.47 9.86
C VAL A 126 -4.55 -5.94 10.23
N SER A 127 -4.97 -6.81 9.31
CA SER A 127 -4.86 -8.26 9.45
C SER A 127 -4.39 -8.88 8.14
N VAL A 128 -3.65 -9.98 8.26
CA VAL A 128 -3.14 -10.74 7.11
C VAL A 128 -3.69 -12.15 7.21
N ALA A 129 -4.22 -12.69 6.10
CA ALA A 129 -4.83 -14.01 6.12
C ALA A 129 -3.81 -15.15 6.17
N ASN A 130 -2.66 -14.97 5.52
CA ASN A 130 -1.59 -15.96 5.37
C ASN A 130 -0.24 -15.31 5.66
N GLN A 131 0.81 -16.12 5.70
CA GLN A 131 2.18 -15.58 5.68
C GLN A 131 2.42 -14.81 4.37
N LEU A 132 2.95 -13.59 4.49
CA LEU A 132 3.28 -12.76 3.34
C LEU A 132 4.48 -13.32 2.58
N HIS A 133 4.43 -13.23 1.25
CA HIS A 133 5.59 -13.57 0.42
C HIS A 133 6.76 -12.60 0.67
N PRO A 134 8.02 -13.08 0.52
CA PRO A 134 9.18 -12.20 0.54
C PRO A 134 9.05 -11.07 -0.47
N GLY A 135 9.34 -9.84 -0.03
CA GLY A 135 9.17 -8.63 -0.84
C GLY A 135 7.84 -7.90 -0.60
N THR A 136 6.86 -8.54 0.04
CA THR A 136 5.64 -7.87 0.50
C THR A 136 5.84 -7.30 1.91
N GLU A 137 5.59 -6.00 2.08
CA GLU A 137 5.80 -5.28 3.35
C GLU A 137 4.59 -4.40 3.68
N ILE A 138 4.25 -4.31 4.97
CA ILE A 138 3.23 -3.39 5.48
C ILE A 138 3.91 -2.37 6.39
N LYS A 139 3.94 -1.12 5.97
CA LYS A 139 4.46 0.01 6.74
C LYS A 139 3.32 0.79 7.39
N ARG A 140 3.62 1.38 8.54
CA ARG A 140 2.66 2.13 9.33
C ARG A 140 3.29 3.39 9.91
N SER A 141 2.59 4.53 9.83
CA SER A 141 3.01 5.75 10.52
C SER A 141 2.92 5.62 12.04
N GLY A 142 3.66 6.46 12.76
CA GLY A 142 3.67 6.44 14.23
C GLY A 142 2.30 6.70 14.89
N ASP A 143 1.42 7.47 14.23
CA ASP A 143 0.03 7.68 14.66
C ASP A 143 -0.93 6.53 14.25
N GLY A 144 -0.45 5.58 13.46
CA GLY A 144 -1.23 4.45 12.95
C GLY A 144 -2.24 4.78 11.85
N LYS A 145 -2.33 6.04 11.42
CA LYS A 145 -3.34 6.55 10.48
C LYS A 145 -2.97 6.42 9.02
N LYS A 146 -1.67 6.29 8.71
CA LYS A 146 -1.17 6.00 7.38
C LYS A 146 -0.65 4.58 7.33
N ILE A 147 -1.14 3.82 6.36
CA ILE A 147 -0.71 2.45 6.10
C ILE A 147 -0.25 2.38 4.65
N GLU A 148 0.90 1.79 4.41
CA GLU A 148 1.44 1.56 3.08
C GLU A 148 1.70 0.06 2.92
N VAL A 149 1.07 -0.54 1.92
CA VAL A 149 1.32 -1.92 1.51
C VAL A 149 2.22 -1.86 0.28
N LEU A 150 3.41 -2.42 0.39
CA LEU A 150 4.34 -2.64 -0.71
C LEU A 150 4.24 -4.10 -1.10
N LEU A 151 3.93 -4.38 -2.36
CA LEU A 151 3.79 -5.74 -2.88
C LEU A 151 5.06 -6.14 -3.63
N ALA A 152 5.33 -7.45 -3.67
CA ALA A 152 6.51 -8.00 -4.35
C ALA A 152 6.55 -7.65 -5.85
N SER A 153 5.39 -7.41 -6.48
CA SER A 153 5.32 -6.96 -7.88
C SER A 153 5.81 -5.52 -8.12
N GLY A 154 6.07 -4.75 -7.06
CA GLY A 154 6.32 -3.29 -7.15
C GLY A 154 5.04 -2.45 -7.10
N SER A 155 3.85 -3.06 -7.02
CA SER A 155 2.63 -2.33 -6.68
C SER A 155 2.67 -1.77 -5.26
N SER A 156 2.09 -0.59 -5.07
CA SER A 156 1.93 0.01 -3.74
C SER A 156 0.52 0.52 -3.51
N ILE A 157 0.01 0.27 -2.30
CA ILE A 157 -1.30 0.76 -1.85
C ILE A 157 -1.07 1.63 -0.61
N LYS A 158 -1.33 2.92 -0.75
CA LYS A 158 -1.22 3.90 0.34
C LYS A 158 -2.61 4.27 0.84
N ILE A 159 -2.83 4.13 2.14
CA ILE A 159 -4.10 4.40 2.79
C ILE A 159 -3.88 5.44 3.87
N SER A 160 -4.77 6.44 3.91
CA SER A 160 -4.81 7.47 4.95
C SER A 160 -6.19 7.50 5.58
N SER A 161 -6.26 7.17 6.87
CA SER A 161 -7.48 7.25 7.68
C SER A 161 -7.65 8.65 8.27
N ARG A 162 -8.84 9.24 8.10
CA ARG A 162 -9.26 10.50 8.72
C ARG A 162 -10.70 10.38 9.18
N TRP A 163 -10.94 10.62 10.46
CA TRP A 163 -12.27 10.47 11.07
C TRP A 163 -12.94 9.15 10.68
N ASN A 164 -14.07 9.18 10.00
CA ASN A 164 -14.84 8.02 9.56
C ASN A 164 -14.60 7.65 8.09
N MET A 165 -13.48 8.04 7.48
CA MET A 165 -13.20 7.71 6.09
C MET A 165 -11.74 7.37 5.85
N MET A 166 -11.49 6.60 4.81
CA MET A 166 -10.14 6.29 4.32
C MET A 166 -9.98 6.74 2.89
N THR A 167 -8.90 7.46 2.61
CA THR A 167 -8.43 7.73 1.24
C THR A 167 -7.44 6.65 0.85
N LEU A 168 -7.53 6.13 -0.37
CA LEU A 168 -6.54 5.18 -0.92
C LEU A 168 -5.92 5.67 -2.23
N SER A 169 -4.64 5.36 -2.40
CA SER A 169 -3.87 5.54 -3.64
C SER A 169 -3.29 4.20 -4.04
N ILE A 170 -3.62 3.72 -5.23
CA ILE A 170 -3.15 2.45 -5.78
C ILE A 170 -2.19 2.78 -6.90
N THR A 171 -0.92 2.43 -6.74
CA THR A 171 0.10 2.59 -7.78
C THR A 171 0.52 1.22 -8.28
N THR A 172 0.50 1.04 -9.60
CA THR A 172 0.81 -0.25 -10.24
C THR A 172 1.85 -0.07 -11.34
N PRO A 173 2.69 -1.08 -11.59
CA PRO A 173 3.53 -1.12 -12.78
C PRO A 173 2.68 -1.08 -14.05
N GLY A 174 3.25 -0.55 -15.13
CA GLY A 174 2.55 -0.37 -16.41
C GLY A 174 2.29 -1.68 -17.14
N THR A 175 3.00 -2.73 -16.74
CA THR A 175 2.80 -4.11 -17.19
C THR A 175 1.49 -4.72 -16.73
N ASP A 176 0.77 -4.11 -15.77
CA ASP A 176 -0.49 -4.65 -15.25
C ASP A 176 -1.70 -4.41 -16.16
N ARG A 177 -1.50 -3.80 -17.35
CA ARG A 177 -2.53 -3.44 -18.32
C ARG A 177 -2.64 -4.40 -19.52
#